data_AF-A0AAW8PAT7-F1
#
_entry.id   AF-A0AAW8PAT7-F1
#
_cell.length_a   1.000
_cell.length_b   1.000
_cell.length_c   1.000
_cell.angle_alpha   90.00
_cell.angle_beta   90.00
_cell.angle_gamma   90.00
#
_symmetry.space_group_name_H-M   'P 1'
#
loop_
_entity.id
_entity.type
_entity.pdbx_description
1 polymer ?
#
loop_
_entity_poly.entity_id
_entity_poly.type
_entity_poly.pdbx_seq_one_letter_code
_entity_poly.pdbx_strand_id
1 'polypeptide(L)'
;MLMTLQDGFETYIDRCVFKTEEDFRVDGPVLGWLGSDDHPVATVEDRLNAHIISRRPNGNLDVWGPLSETGFEHLSLDDALVLGFTTTEYQAGLRHRLLRGLLIQSEEQLSAEIVPPADEWEAAEREGLGDWTEWNPVRRVPYPLEESFERNEVIGWAAGNMLDGNDLPDDRFLRQTIVRDRVTDGLLRNGVQLRDCGIESLSLRDALVLGFTTTDYQTALRVRVLERRHIFDEADLEISKMPPNAVRHGLETHGRDCSFRIGKGFLWTHESWEKERALREWVSRVERPKFMKPISRPSEDLPTPSFSR
;
A
#
# COMPACT_ATOMS: atom_id res chain seq x y z
N MET A 1 20.66 -0.03 7.81
CA MET A 1 21.77 -0.92 7.39
C MET A 1 22.45 -0.19 6.25
N LEU A 2 23.70 0.22 6.46
CA LEU A 2 24.44 1.08 5.54
C LEU A 2 24.85 0.29 4.30
N MET A 3 24.53 0.82 3.13
CA MET A 3 25.17 0.43 1.88
C MET A 3 26.14 1.55 1.53
N THR A 4 27.39 1.38 1.93
CA THR A 4 28.49 2.27 1.55
C THR A 4 28.88 1.92 0.12
N LEU A 5 28.41 2.68 -0.86
CA LEU A 5 29.00 2.64 -2.20
C LEU A 5 30.32 3.43 -2.18
N GLN A 6 31.26 3.04 -3.05
CA GLN A 6 32.71 3.29 -3.00
C GLN A 6 33.20 4.75 -2.95
N ASP A 7 32.33 5.74 -2.93
CA ASP A 7 32.70 7.16 -3.11
C ASP A 7 32.50 8.04 -1.86
N GLY A 8 32.22 7.46 -0.69
CA GLY A 8 32.18 8.22 0.57
C GLY A 8 31.03 9.23 0.68
N PHE A 9 30.07 9.21 -0.26
CA PHE A 9 28.78 9.86 -0.12
C PHE A 9 27.76 8.85 0.42
N GLU A 10 27.22 9.13 1.60
CA GLU A 10 26.07 8.40 2.14
C GLU A 10 24.83 8.80 1.33
N THR A 11 24.51 8.05 0.28
CA THR A 11 23.22 8.21 -0.40
C THR A 11 22.15 7.57 0.48
N TYR A 12 21.54 8.37 1.34
CA TYR A 12 20.31 8.00 2.01
C TYR A 12 19.25 7.80 0.93
N ILE A 13 18.83 6.56 0.71
CA ILE A 13 17.70 6.31 -0.17
C ILE A 13 16.43 6.39 0.68
N ASP A 14 15.57 7.34 0.36
CA ASP A 14 14.32 7.57 1.09
C ASP A 14 13.47 6.31 1.08
N ARG A 15 13.12 5.81 2.28
CA ARG A 15 12.32 4.58 2.43
C ARG A 15 10.88 4.76 1.96
N CYS A 16 10.36 5.98 2.13
CA CYS A 16 9.04 6.39 1.70
C CYS A 16 9.18 7.58 0.76
N VAL A 17 8.63 7.47 -0.43
CA VAL A 17 8.55 8.59 -1.37
C VAL A 17 7.11 9.06 -1.42
N PHE A 18 6.88 10.34 -1.13
CA PHE A 18 5.54 10.94 -1.18
C PHE A 18 5.34 11.64 -2.52
N LYS A 19 4.53 11.03 -3.38
CA LYS A 19 4.24 11.53 -4.73
C LYS A 19 2.78 11.90 -4.89
N THR A 20 2.56 12.97 -5.63
CA THR A 20 1.28 13.41 -6.15
C THR A 20 1.00 12.75 -7.50
N GLU A 21 -0.25 12.84 -7.96
CA GLU A 21 -0.61 12.40 -9.32
C GLU A 21 0.11 13.19 -10.42
N GLU A 22 0.53 14.42 -10.14
CA GLU A 22 1.30 15.21 -11.10
C GLU A 22 2.68 14.58 -11.32
N ASP A 23 3.32 14.08 -10.24
CA ASP A 23 4.63 13.44 -10.31
C ASP A 23 4.62 12.20 -11.22
N PHE A 24 3.54 11.41 -11.22
CA PHE A 24 3.40 10.25 -12.11
C PHE A 24 3.09 10.63 -13.57
N ARG A 25 2.64 11.86 -13.84
CA ARG A 25 2.29 12.32 -15.19
C ARG A 25 3.44 12.99 -15.92
N VAL A 26 4.47 13.46 -15.21
CA VAL A 26 5.57 14.26 -15.78
C VAL A 26 6.24 13.57 -16.96
N ASP A 27 6.52 12.28 -16.81
CA ASP A 27 7.28 11.52 -17.78
C ASP A 27 6.41 10.95 -18.92
N GLY A 28 5.09 11.16 -18.83
CA GLY A 28 4.10 10.62 -19.76
C GLY A 28 3.94 9.10 -19.68
N PRO A 29 3.05 8.50 -20.49
CA PRO A 29 2.72 7.09 -20.35
C PRO A 29 3.90 6.19 -20.78
N VAL A 30 4.13 5.13 -20.00
CA VAL A 30 5.02 4.04 -20.40
C VAL A 30 4.43 3.30 -21.61
N LEU A 31 5.29 2.98 -22.58
CA LEU A 31 4.92 2.26 -23.79
C LEU A 31 5.31 0.78 -23.73
N GLY A 32 6.30 0.42 -22.91
CA GLY A 32 6.85 -0.93 -22.81
C GLY A 32 8.34 -0.91 -22.51
N TRP A 33 9.01 -2.01 -22.80
CA TRP A 33 10.45 -2.19 -22.60
C TRP A 33 11.24 -1.73 -23.83
N LEU A 34 12.48 -1.26 -23.65
CA LEU A 34 13.38 -0.93 -24.75
C LEU A 34 13.85 -2.21 -25.47
N GLY A 35 13.41 -2.40 -26.72
CA GLY A 35 13.88 -3.44 -27.61
C GLY A 35 15.27 -3.17 -28.17
N SER A 36 15.90 -4.19 -28.76
CA SER A 36 17.23 -4.07 -29.39
C SER A 36 17.25 -3.24 -30.68
N ASP A 37 16.08 -2.90 -31.21
CA ASP A 37 15.84 -2.06 -32.38
C ASP A 37 15.39 -0.63 -32.00
N ASP A 38 15.57 -0.23 -30.75
CA ASP A 38 15.11 1.05 -30.19
C ASP A 38 13.58 1.26 -30.27
N HIS A 39 12.82 0.15 -30.34
CA HIS A 39 11.36 0.17 -30.33
C HIS A 39 10.79 -0.49 -29.07
N PRO A 40 9.59 -0.07 -28.62
CA PRO A 40 8.97 -0.64 -27.45
C PRO A 40 8.54 -2.09 -27.70
N VAL A 41 8.95 -2.99 -26.81
CA VAL A 41 8.53 -4.39 -26.79
C VAL A 41 7.69 -4.68 -25.54
N ALA A 42 6.73 -5.60 -25.67
CA ALA A 42 5.80 -5.91 -24.60
C ALA A 42 6.43 -6.75 -23.46
N THR A 43 7.45 -7.56 -23.77
CA THR A 43 8.05 -8.50 -22.81
C THR A 43 9.55 -8.57 -22.99
N VAL A 44 10.26 -8.82 -21.90
CA VAL A 44 11.70 -9.06 -21.82
C VAL A 44 11.96 -10.23 -20.87
N GLU A 45 13.15 -10.82 -20.92
CA GLU A 45 13.53 -11.94 -20.05
C GLU A 45 13.80 -11.48 -18.60
N ASP A 46 14.52 -10.37 -18.44
CA ASP A 46 14.80 -9.76 -17.14
C ASP A 46 14.16 -8.36 -17.09
N ARG A 47 12.99 -8.25 -16.44
CA ARG A 47 12.25 -6.98 -16.34
C ARG A 47 12.90 -6.00 -15.37
N LEU A 48 13.69 -6.49 -14.42
CA LEU A 48 14.30 -5.63 -13.38
C LEU A 48 15.49 -4.86 -13.94
N ASN A 49 16.23 -5.43 -14.90
CA ASN A 49 17.42 -4.82 -15.51
C ASN A 49 17.20 -4.28 -16.94
N ALA A 50 16.00 -4.45 -17.49
CA ALA A 50 15.63 -3.84 -18.77
C ALA A 50 15.30 -2.34 -18.61
N HIS A 51 15.62 -1.57 -19.65
CA HIS A 51 15.23 -0.16 -19.72
C HIS A 51 13.76 -0.02 -20.14
N ILE A 52 13.10 1.01 -19.65
CA ILE A 52 11.68 1.30 -19.95
C ILE A 52 11.62 2.43 -20.97
N ILE A 53 10.73 2.33 -21.95
CA ILE A 53 10.41 3.43 -22.87
C ILE A 53 9.10 4.08 -22.44
N SER A 54 9.10 5.41 -22.38
CA SER A 54 7.89 6.22 -22.20
C SER A 54 7.75 7.27 -23.32
N ARG A 55 6.57 7.87 -23.40
CA ARG A 55 6.29 8.96 -24.33
C ARG A 55 6.09 10.26 -23.57
N ARG A 56 7.01 11.21 -23.74
CA ARG A 56 6.88 12.54 -23.17
C ARG A 56 5.65 13.28 -23.74
N PRO A 57 5.12 14.29 -23.03
CA PRO A 57 3.98 15.08 -23.51
C PRO A 57 4.17 15.76 -24.87
N ASN A 58 5.43 16.03 -25.26
CA ASN A 58 5.76 16.62 -26.57
C ASN A 58 5.82 15.59 -27.72
N GLY A 59 5.56 14.31 -27.45
CA GLY A 59 5.57 13.21 -28.41
C GLY A 59 6.92 12.51 -28.58
N ASN A 60 7.99 13.01 -27.96
CA ASN A 60 9.30 12.36 -28.02
C ASN A 60 9.33 11.13 -27.11
N LEU A 61 10.14 10.14 -27.49
CA LEU A 61 10.44 9.00 -26.63
C LEU A 61 11.44 9.41 -25.55
N ASP A 62 11.27 8.82 -24.38
CA ASP A 62 12.23 8.87 -23.28
C ASP A 62 12.58 7.46 -22.83
N VAL A 63 13.77 7.31 -22.27
CA VAL A 63 14.27 6.02 -21.77
C VAL A 63 14.54 6.18 -20.29
N TRP A 64 13.82 5.41 -19.48
CA TRP A 64 14.07 5.34 -18.05
C TRP A 64 15.11 4.25 -17.77
N GLY A 65 15.85 4.45 -16.67
CA GLY A 65 16.71 3.41 -16.13
C GLY A 65 15.94 2.17 -15.69
N PRO A 66 16.64 1.06 -15.44
CA PRO A 66 16.04 -0.18 -14.98
C PRO A 66 15.41 -0.03 -13.59
N LEU A 67 14.40 -0.86 -13.29
CA LEU A 67 13.72 -0.85 -11.99
C LEU A 67 14.61 -1.26 -10.83
N SER A 68 15.69 -2.00 -11.09
CA SER A 68 16.73 -2.31 -10.11
C SER A 68 17.46 -1.06 -9.59
N GLU A 69 17.43 0.04 -10.36
CA GLU A 69 18.02 1.33 -10.01
C GLU A 69 16.98 2.39 -9.62
N THR A 70 15.81 2.39 -10.26
CA THR A 70 14.78 3.42 -10.03
C THR A 70 13.73 3.01 -9.00
N GLY A 71 13.39 1.72 -8.91
CA GLY A 71 12.36 1.20 -8.01
C GLY A 71 10.92 1.29 -8.52
N PHE A 72 10.04 0.52 -7.88
CA PHE A 72 8.62 0.39 -8.22
C PHE A 72 7.80 1.64 -7.82
N GLU A 73 8.30 2.45 -6.88
CA GLU A 73 7.64 3.67 -6.43
C GLU A 73 7.54 4.75 -7.52
N HIS A 74 8.24 4.58 -8.64
CA HIS A 74 8.17 5.44 -9.82
C HIS A 74 7.16 4.98 -10.87
N LEU A 75 6.64 3.76 -10.77
CA LEU A 75 5.65 3.26 -11.70
C LEU A 75 4.24 3.65 -11.24
N SER A 76 3.46 4.22 -12.16
CA SER A 76 2.01 4.27 -11.98
C SER A 76 1.39 2.87 -12.05
N LEU A 77 0.14 2.73 -11.60
CA LEU A 77 -0.58 1.45 -11.72
C LEU A 77 -0.71 1.02 -13.19
N ASP A 78 -0.97 1.98 -14.09
CA ASP A 78 -1.04 1.74 -15.53
C ASP A 78 0.32 1.31 -16.09
N ASP A 79 1.41 1.98 -15.69
CA ASP A 79 2.76 1.62 -16.15
C ASP A 79 3.13 0.20 -15.71
N ALA A 80 2.83 -0.17 -14.46
CA ALA A 80 3.06 -1.51 -13.96
C ALA A 80 2.30 -2.58 -14.77
N LEU A 81 1.04 -2.29 -15.13
CA LEU A 81 0.23 -3.17 -15.98
C LEU A 81 0.78 -3.26 -17.41
N VAL A 82 1.22 -2.15 -18.01
CA VAL A 82 1.82 -2.12 -19.35
C VAL A 82 3.11 -2.92 -19.40
N LEU A 83 3.94 -2.83 -18.35
CA LEU A 83 5.19 -3.57 -18.21
C LEU A 83 4.98 -5.06 -17.87
N GLY A 84 3.73 -5.47 -17.63
CA GLY A 84 3.37 -6.87 -17.37
C GLY A 84 3.66 -7.33 -15.94
N PHE A 85 3.67 -6.42 -14.97
CA PHE A 85 3.70 -6.79 -13.56
C PHE A 85 2.30 -7.15 -13.07
N THR A 86 2.25 -8.19 -12.26
CA THR A 86 1.05 -8.59 -11.52
C THR A 86 0.80 -7.66 -10.32
N THR A 87 -0.38 -7.77 -9.71
CA THR A 87 -0.69 -6.97 -8.51
C THR A 87 0.24 -7.37 -7.37
N THR A 88 0.44 -8.67 -7.16
CA THR A 88 1.31 -9.17 -6.10
C THR A 88 2.77 -8.74 -6.29
N GLU A 89 3.29 -8.75 -7.52
CA GLU A 89 4.66 -8.26 -7.82
C GLU A 89 4.81 -6.78 -7.52
N TYR A 90 3.87 -5.94 -7.97
CA TYR A 90 3.91 -4.50 -7.73
C TYR A 90 3.89 -4.19 -6.22
N GLN A 91 2.99 -4.84 -5.48
CA GLN A 91 2.94 -4.69 -4.02
C GLN A 91 4.22 -5.20 -3.34
N ALA A 92 4.81 -6.30 -3.82
CA ALA A 92 6.05 -6.84 -3.27
C ALA A 92 7.23 -5.87 -3.44
N GLY A 93 7.37 -5.25 -4.62
CA GLY A 93 8.36 -4.21 -4.89
C GLY A 93 8.26 -3.02 -3.93
N LEU A 94 7.06 -2.46 -3.81
CA LEU A 94 6.80 -1.33 -2.89
C LEU A 94 7.01 -1.73 -1.43
N ARG A 95 6.51 -2.89 -1.00
CA ARG A 95 6.66 -3.38 0.38
C ARG A 95 8.13 -3.59 0.73
N HIS A 96 8.91 -4.19 -0.16
CA HIS A 96 10.35 -4.40 0.02
C HIS A 96 11.06 -3.06 0.25
N ARG A 97 10.74 -2.05 -0.58
CA ARG A 97 11.27 -0.69 -0.45
C ARG A 97 10.88 -0.04 0.88
N LEU A 98 9.60 -0.04 1.24
CA LEU A 98 9.08 0.58 2.46
C LEU A 98 9.69 -0.03 3.74
N LEU A 99 9.82 -1.36 3.78
CA LEU A 99 10.32 -2.06 4.97
C LEU A 99 11.85 -2.02 5.06
N ARG A 100 12.56 -2.25 3.95
CA ARG A 100 14.01 -2.47 3.96
C ARG A 100 14.80 -1.24 3.53
N GLY A 101 14.18 -0.32 2.78
CA GLY A 101 14.86 0.82 2.14
C GLY A 101 15.71 0.41 0.94
N LEU A 102 15.50 -0.79 0.40
CA LEU A 102 16.28 -1.38 -0.69
C LEU A 102 15.42 -1.52 -1.95
N LEU A 103 16.07 -1.67 -3.10
CA LEU A 103 15.43 -1.96 -4.37
C LEU A 103 15.60 -3.44 -4.72
N ILE A 104 14.61 -4.01 -5.40
CA ILE A 104 14.68 -5.39 -5.91
C ILE A 104 15.62 -5.41 -7.12
N GLN A 105 16.61 -6.29 -7.10
CA GLN A 105 17.69 -6.33 -8.09
C GLN A 105 17.51 -7.39 -9.18
N SER A 106 16.65 -8.40 -8.95
CA SER A 106 16.43 -9.49 -9.90
C SER A 106 15.03 -10.10 -9.81
N GLU A 107 14.66 -10.86 -10.84
CA GLU A 107 13.40 -11.63 -10.90
C GLU A 107 13.31 -12.69 -9.80
N GLU A 108 14.42 -13.33 -9.42
CA GLU A 108 14.44 -14.30 -8.31
C GLU A 108 14.16 -13.62 -6.98
N GLN A 109 14.71 -12.42 -6.78
CA GLN A 109 14.43 -11.64 -5.57
C GLN A 109 12.97 -11.20 -5.54
N LEU A 110 12.39 -10.76 -6.67
CA LEU A 110 10.96 -10.44 -6.77
C LEU A 110 10.10 -11.66 -6.42
N SER A 111 10.44 -12.83 -6.97
CA SER A 111 9.75 -14.11 -6.73
C SER A 111 9.85 -14.57 -5.28
N ALA A 112 10.95 -14.31 -4.59
CA ALA A 112 11.06 -14.56 -3.16
C ALA A 112 10.21 -13.58 -2.35
N GLU A 113 10.13 -12.33 -2.80
CA GLU A 113 9.37 -11.31 -2.10
C GLU A 113 7.86 -11.51 -2.20
N ILE A 114 7.30 -12.06 -3.29
CA ILE A 114 5.85 -12.30 -3.37
C ILE A 114 5.32 -13.31 -2.34
N VAL A 115 6.18 -14.17 -1.78
CA VAL A 115 5.79 -15.21 -0.81
C VAL A 115 5.88 -14.67 0.62
N PRO A 116 4.89 -14.96 1.49
CA PRO A 116 4.97 -14.61 2.91
C PRO A 116 6.16 -15.29 3.61
N PRO A 117 6.70 -14.70 4.68
CA PRO A 117 7.79 -15.32 5.43
C PRO A 117 7.38 -16.69 5.96
N ALA A 118 8.26 -17.68 5.81
CA ALA A 118 8.01 -19.06 6.20
C ALA A 118 8.02 -19.26 7.73
N ASP A 119 8.78 -18.43 8.45
CA ASP A 119 8.93 -18.51 9.89
C ASP A 119 9.15 -17.12 10.54
N GLU A 120 9.24 -17.12 11.87
CA GLU A 120 9.42 -15.92 12.68
C GLU A 120 10.76 -15.22 12.41
N TRP A 121 11.80 -15.98 12.07
CA TRP A 121 13.12 -15.44 11.81
C TRP A 121 13.13 -14.69 10.47
N GLU A 122 12.60 -15.31 9.42
CA GLU A 122 12.48 -14.69 8.10
C GLU A 122 11.59 -13.44 8.18
N ALA A 123 10.50 -13.49 8.96
CA ALA A 123 9.67 -12.31 9.17
C ALA A 123 10.40 -11.21 9.95
N ALA A 124 11.18 -11.55 10.97
CA ALA A 124 11.99 -10.58 11.68
C ALA A 124 13.02 -9.91 10.75
N GLU A 125 13.58 -10.65 9.80
CA GLU A 125 14.51 -10.12 8.80
C GLU A 125 13.82 -9.21 7.79
N ARG A 126 12.73 -9.68 7.18
CA ARG A 126 12.01 -9.01 6.08
C ARG A 126 11.11 -7.87 6.56
N GLU A 127 10.44 -8.06 7.68
CA GLU A 127 9.39 -7.16 8.21
C GLU A 127 9.78 -6.48 9.53
N GLY A 128 10.79 -6.99 10.24
CA GLY A 128 11.23 -6.48 11.55
C GLY A 128 10.67 -7.27 12.75
N LEU A 129 11.26 -7.04 13.93
CA LEU A 129 10.89 -7.67 15.22
C LEU A 129 9.49 -7.27 15.73
N GLY A 130 8.43 -7.71 15.05
CA GLY A 130 7.05 -7.58 15.51
C GLY A 130 6.68 -8.61 16.58
N ASP A 131 5.56 -8.39 17.27
CA ASP A 131 4.95 -9.41 18.13
C ASP A 131 4.35 -10.51 17.25
N TRP A 132 5.17 -11.52 16.89
CA TRP A 132 4.78 -12.66 16.04
C TRP A 132 3.54 -13.38 16.58
N THR A 133 3.34 -13.35 17.90
CA THR A 133 2.30 -14.09 18.62
C THR A 133 0.94 -13.39 18.74
N GLU A 134 0.87 -12.05 18.68
CA GLU A 134 -0.38 -11.29 18.87
C GLU A 134 -1.20 -11.11 17.56
N TRP A 135 -1.24 -12.19 16.79
CA TRP A 135 -1.36 -12.17 15.36
C TRP A 135 -2.76 -11.82 14.85
N ASN A 136 -2.97 -10.61 14.32
CA ASN A 136 -4.16 -10.24 13.56
C ASN A 136 -3.88 -10.42 12.05
N PRO A 137 -4.61 -11.28 11.33
CA PRO A 137 -4.49 -11.46 9.87
C PRO A 137 -4.64 -10.15 9.07
N VAL A 138 -5.37 -9.17 9.63
CA VAL A 138 -5.57 -7.82 9.07
C VAL A 138 -4.34 -6.91 9.27
N ARG A 139 -3.29 -7.33 9.97
CA ARG A 139 -2.12 -6.49 10.28
C ARG A 139 -0.81 -6.91 9.61
N ARG A 140 -0.76 -8.05 8.92
CA ARG A 140 0.53 -8.62 8.49
C ARG A 140 1.19 -7.97 7.28
N VAL A 141 0.57 -6.97 6.66
CA VAL A 141 1.05 -6.31 5.44
C VAL A 141 0.95 -7.26 4.23
N PRO A 142 0.33 -6.86 3.12
CA PRO A 142 -0.36 -7.84 2.27
C PRO A 142 0.63 -8.72 1.50
N TYR A 143 0.36 -10.02 1.52
CA TYR A 143 0.87 -11.01 0.57
C TYR A 143 -0.35 -11.57 -0.16
N PRO A 144 -0.96 -10.78 -1.06
CA PRO A 144 -2.13 -11.26 -1.76
C PRO A 144 -1.71 -12.39 -2.69
N LEU A 145 -2.56 -13.42 -2.77
CA LEU A 145 -2.39 -14.46 -3.78
C LEU A 145 -2.93 -13.90 -5.10
N GLU A 146 -2.16 -13.93 -6.18
CA GLU A 146 -2.61 -13.40 -7.47
C GLU A 146 -3.91 -14.08 -7.93
N GLU A 147 -4.06 -15.39 -7.65
CA GLU A 147 -5.29 -16.17 -7.89
C GLU A 147 -6.54 -15.52 -7.26
N SER A 148 -6.38 -14.79 -6.15
CA SER A 148 -7.50 -14.10 -5.50
C SER A 148 -8.04 -12.93 -6.31
N PHE A 149 -7.19 -12.33 -7.16
CA PHE A 149 -7.56 -11.26 -8.11
C PHE A 149 -8.06 -11.81 -9.45
N GLU A 150 -7.63 -13.00 -9.86
CA GLU A 150 -7.97 -13.53 -11.18
C GLU A 150 -9.41 -14.02 -11.31
N ARG A 151 -10.03 -14.46 -10.20
CA ARG A 151 -11.35 -15.10 -10.23
C ARG A 151 -12.49 -14.11 -10.48
N ASN A 152 -12.42 -12.94 -9.84
CA ASN A 152 -13.47 -11.95 -9.86
C ASN A 152 -12.90 -10.63 -10.38
N GLU A 153 -13.57 -10.06 -11.38
CA GLU A 153 -13.22 -8.75 -11.92
C GLU A 153 -14.21 -7.72 -11.43
N VAL A 154 -13.72 -6.61 -10.87
CA VAL A 154 -14.59 -5.49 -10.53
C VAL A 154 -15.01 -4.78 -11.81
N ILE A 155 -16.31 -4.58 -11.97
CA ILE A 155 -16.88 -3.86 -13.13
C ILE A 155 -17.41 -2.48 -12.78
N GLY A 156 -17.44 -2.12 -11.49
CA GLY A 156 -17.84 -0.80 -11.01
C GLY A 156 -18.48 -0.82 -9.62
N TRP A 157 -19.07 0.31 -9.26
CA TRP A 157 -19.78 0.50 -7.99
C TRP A 157 -21.20 -0.07 -8.05
N ALA A 158 -21.67 -0.66 -6.96
CA ALA A 158 -23.06 -1.09 -6.84
C ALA A 158 -23.95 0.11 -6.49
N ALA A 159 -25.17 0.19 -7.03
CA ALA A 159 -26.14 1.19 -6.59
C ALA A 159 -27.54 0.65 -6.41
N GLY A 160 -28.16 0.92 -5.27
CA GLY A 160 -29.55 0.51 -5.03
C GLY A 160 -29.74 -0.98 -5.35
N ASN A 161 -30.57 -1.33 -6.35
CA ASN A 161 -30.74 -2.68 -6.90
C ASN A 161 -30.24 -2.83 -8.36
N MET A 162 -29.51 -1.85 -8.91
CA MET A 162 -29.08 -1.80 -10.31
C MET A 162 -27.55 -1.61 -10.42
N LEU A 163 -27.01 -1.79 -11.64
CA LEU A 163 -25.72 -1.23 -12.05
C LEU A 163 -25.95 0.29 -12.16
N ASP A 164 -25.39 1.12 -11.29
CA ASP A 164 -25.38 2.57 -11.60
C ASP A 164 -24.37 2.83 -12.71
N GLY A 165 -24.68 3.87 -13.50
CA GLY A 165 -23.77 4.47 -14.45
C GLY A 165 -22.55 5.08 -13.76
N ASN A 166 -21.70 5.70 -14.56
CA ASN A 166 -20.34 6.21 -14.26
C ASN A 166 -20.18 7.19 -13.06
N ASP A 167 -21.18 7.38 -12.21
CA ASP A 167 -21.12 8.32 -11.09
C ASP A 167 -20.30 7.73 -9.93
N LEU A 168 -19.24 8.46 -9.55
CA LEU A 168 -18.42 8.14 -8.38
C LEU A 168 -19.24 8.31 -7.09
N PRO A 169 -19.19 7.36 -6.15
CA PRO A 169 -19.86 7.50 -4.86
C PRO A 169 -19.21 8.61 -4.03
N ASP A 170 -20.01 9.28 -3.19
CA ASP A 170 -19.51 10.32 -2.26
C ASP A 170 -18.42 9.82 -1.31
N ASP A 171 -18.49 8.54 -0.92
CA ASP A 171 -17.46 7.84 -0.16
C ASP A 171 -17.26 6.45 -0.78
N ARG A 172 -16.11 6.25 -1.43
CA ARG A 172 -15.76 4.98 -2.10
C ARG A 172 -15.57 3.83 -1.10
N PHE A 173 -15.28 4.12 0.18
CA PHE A 173 -14.96 3.09 1.18
C PHE A 173 -16.19 2.40 1.74
N LEU A 174 -17.33 3.09 1.79
CA LEU A 174 -18.60 2.55 2.28
C LEU A 174 -19.43 1.87 1.19
N ARG A 175 -19.06 2.04 -0.08
CA ARG A 175 -19.82 1.54 -1.21
C ARG A 175 -19.47 0.08 -1.50
N GLN A 176 -20.48 -0.73 -1.82
CA GLN A 176 -20.28 -2.08 -2.33
C GLN A 176 -19.85 -2.03 -3.80
N THR A 177 -19.08 -3.00 -4.25
CA THR A 177 -18.68 -3.16 -5.64
C THR A 177 -19.50 -4.24 -6.33
N ILE A 178 -19.58 -4.16 -7.65
CA ILE A 178 -20.10 -5.24 -8.48
C ILE A 178 -18.92 -5.98 -9.08
N VAL A 179 -18.94 -7.30 -8.93
CA VAL A 179 -17.91 -8.19 -9.47
C VAL A 179 -18.52 -9.13 -10.49
N ARG A 180 -17.76 -9.41 -11.55
CA ARG A 180 -18.02 -10.46 -12.53
C ARG A 180 -17.13 -11.65 -12.20
N ASP A 181 -17.73 -12.80 -11.96
CA ASP A 181 -16.99 -14.06 -11.90
C ASP A 181 -16.56 -14.43 -13.32
N ARG A 182 -15.25 -14.51 -13.58
CA ARG A 182 -14.71 -14.72 -14.94
C ARG A 182 -14.97 -16.12 -15.50
N VAL A 183 -15.32 -17.09 -14.66
CA VAL A 183 -15.57 -18.48 -15.06
C VAL A 183 -17.02 -18.66 -15.50
N THR A 184 -17.94 -18.05 -14.76
CA THR A 184 -19.39 -18.20 -14.98
C THR A 184 -20.02 -17.01 -15.71
N ASP A 185 -19.28 -15.92 -15.88
CA ASP A 185 -19.77 -14.61 -16.34
C ASP A 185 -20.91 -14.05 -15.47
N GLY A 186 -21.06 -14.59 -14.25
CA GLY A 186 -22.09 -14.19 -13.31
C GLY A 186 -21.76 -12.87 -12.64
N LEU A 187 -22.74 -11.96 -12.55
CA LEU A 187 -22.62 -10.71 -11.81
C LEU A 187 -23.07 -10.89 -10.36
N LEU A 188 -22.22 -10.50 -9.43
CA LEU A 188 -22.45 -10.59 -8.00
C LEU A 188 -22.14 -9.25 -7.34
N ARG A 189 -22.83 -8.98 -6.24
CA ARG A 189 -22.45 -7.88 -5.35
C ARG A 189 -21.38 -8.38 -4.40
N ASN A 190 -20.26 -7.68 -4.34
CA ASN A 190 -19.27 -7.96 -3.31
C ASN A 190 -19.80 -7.45 -1.97
N GLY A 191 -19.96 -8.36 -1.02
CA GLY A 191 -20.42 -8.03 0.33
C GLY A 191 -19.36 -7.32 1.17
N VAL A 192 -18.10 -7.36 0.76
CA VAL A 192 -16.98 -6.75 1.48
C VAL A 192 -16.81 -5.29 1.04
N GLN A 193 -16.75 -4.38 2.01
CA GLN A 193 -16.50 -2.96 1.77
C GLN A 193 -15.01 -2.65 1.92
N LEU A 194 -14.51 -1.68 1.16
CA LEU A 194 -13.10 -1.28 1.21
C LEU A 194 -12.69 -0.73 2.57
N ARG A 195 -13.61 -0.16 3.34
CA ARG A 195 -13.34 0.23 4.74
C ARG A 195 -12.97 -0.93 5.67
N ASP A 196 -13.22 -2.18 5.28
CA ASP A 196 -12.96 -3.34 6.12
C ASP A 196 -11.75 -4.15 5.62
N CYS A 197 -11.44 -4.09 4.31
CA CYS A 197 -10.34 -4.83 3.70
C CYS A 197 -9.19 -3.97 3.15
N GLY A 198 -9.42 -2.69 2.88
CA GLY A 198 -8.45 -1.72 2.36
C GLY A 198 -8.39 -1.66 0.82
N ILE A 199 -7.91 -0.53 0.26
CA ILE A 199 -7.70 -0.37 -1.19
C ILE A 199 -6.65 -1.38 -1.69
N GLU A 200 -5.65 -1.69 -0.87
CA GLU A 200 -4.58 -2.66 -1.18
C GLU A 200 -5.08 -4.11 -1.34
N SER A 201 -6.37 -4.36 -1.10
CA SER A 201 -7.02 -5.64 -1.37
C SER A 201 -7.62 -5.74 -2.77
N LEU A 202 -7.54 -4.69 -3.57
CA LEU A 202 -7.95 -4.67 -4.98
C LEU A 202 -6.78 -5.05 -5.89
N SER A 203 -7.07 -5.63 -7.05
CA SER A 203 -6.07 -5.69 -8.11
C SER A 203 -5.75 -4.29 -8.63
N LEU A 204 -4.59 -4.10 -9.27
CA LEU A 204 -4.24 -2.81 -9.89
C LEU A 204 -5.33 -2.35 -10.88
N ARG A 205 -5.86 -3.29 -11.66
CA ARG A 205 -6.92 -3.03 -12.64
C ARG A 205 -8.23 -2.65 -11.95
N ASP A 206 -8.63 -3.37 -10.90
CA ASP A 206 -9.87 -3.08 -10.18
C ASP A 206 -9.81 -1.71 -9.48
N ALA A 207 -8.64 -1.35 -8.93
CA ALA A 207 -8.42 -0.04 -8.34
C ALA A 207 -8.65 1.08 -9.37
N LEU A 208 -8.07 0.94 -10.57
CA LEU A 208 -8.26 1.87 -11.67
C LEU A 208 -9.72 1.94 -12.15
N VAL A 209 -10.40 0.78 -12.29
CA VAL A 209 -11.83 0.73 -12.67
C VAL A 209 -12.71 1.46 -11.66
N LEU A 210 -12.39 1.35 -10.38
CA LEU A 210 -13.12 2.02 -9.30
C LEU A 210 -12.75 3.51 -9.16
N GLY A 211 -11.81 4.01 -9.97
CA GLY A 211 -11.38 5.40 -9.98
C GLY A 211 -10.39 5.75 -8.87
N PHE A 212 -9.68 4.78 -8.31
CA PHE A 212 -8.53 5.04 -7.44
C PHE A 212 -7.32 5.38 -8.30
N THR A 213 -6.54 6.35 -7.82
CA THR A 213 -5.33 6.79 -8.49
C THR A 213 -4.09 6.01 -8.00
N THR A 214 -2.93 6.24 -8.64
CA THR A 214 -1.68 5.61 -8.19
C THR A 214 -1.31 6.07 -6.79
N THR A 215 -1.39 7.37 -6.52
CA THR A 215 -1.17 7.95 -5.19
C THR A 215 -2.14 7.38 -4.17
N ASP A 216 -3.43 7.17 -4.50
CA ASP A 216 -4.40 6.52 -3.60
C ASP A 216 -3.90 5.13 -3.18
N TYR A 217 -3.53 4.32 -4.17
CA TYR A 217 -3.15 2.91 -3.98
C TYR A 217 -1.82 2.76 -3.24
N GLN A 218 -0.77 3.49 -3.65
CA GLN A 218 0.51 3.49 -2.96
C GLN A 218 0.39 4.02 -1.53
N THR A 219 -0.48 5.03 -1.29
CA THR A 219 -0.76 5.54 0.06
C THR A 219 -1.39 4.46 0.92
N ALA A 220 -2.42 3.77 0.42
CA ALA A 220 -3.08 2.69 1.15
C ALA A 220 -2.08 1.58 1.51
N LEU A 221 -1.22 1.18 0.57
CA LEU A 221 -0.19 0.19 0.82
C LEU A 221 0.83 0.69 1.86
N ARG A 222 1.33 1.93 1.76
CA ARG A 222 2.24 2.53 2.76
C ARG A 222 1.63 2.51 4.17
N VAL A 223 0.37 2.93 4.29
CA VAL A 223 -0.36 2.94 5.56
C VAL A 223 -0.51 1.52 6.09
N ARG A 224 -0.84 0.57 5.22
CA ARG A 224 -0.92 -0.85 5.59
C ARG A 224 0.41 -1.41 6.09
N VAL A 225 1.49 -1.09 5.40
CA VAL A 225 2.85 -1.59 5.69
C VAL A 225 3.40 -0.98 6.97
N LEU A 226 3.37 0.34 7.10
CA LEU A 226 4.10 1.07 8.13
C LEU A 226 3.24 1.43 9.34
N GLU A 227 1.95 1.71 9.14
CA GLU A 227 1.03 2.09 10.21
C GLU A 227 0.15 0.91 10.68
N ARG A 228 0.25 -0.25 10.02
CA ARG A 228 -0.45 -1.51 10.36
C ARG A 228 -1.97 -1.37 10.49
N ARG A 229 -2.55 -0.57 9.61
CA ARG A 229 -3.99 -0.29 9.47
C ARG A 229 -4.35 -0.16 7.99
N HIS A 230 -5.62 -0.22 7.62
CA HIS A 230 -6.05 0.27 6.30
C HIS A 230 -6.64 1.67 6.42
N ILE A 231 -6.78 2.34 5.28
CA ILE A 231 -7.55 3.57 5.16
C ILE A 231 -9.04 3.22 5.27
N PHE A 232 -9.80 3.98 6.06
CA PHE A 232 -11.20 3.65 6.37
C PHE A 232 -12.24 4.54 5.68
N ASP A 233 -11.86 5.74 5.23
CA ASP A 233 -12.71 6.67 4.48
C ASP A 233 -11.86 7.65 3.64
N GLU A 234 -12.53 8.49 2.84
CA GLU A 234 -11.89 9.49 1.98
C GLU A 234 -11.10 10.54 2.78
N ALA A 235 -11.58 10.95 3.96
CA ALA A 235 -10.90 11.96 4.76
C ALA A 235 -9.55 11.44 5.30
N ASP A 236 -9.52 10.18 5.73
CA ASP A 236 -8.30 9.48 6.12
C ASP A 236 -7.36 9.28 4.92
N LEU A 237 -7.89 8.97 3.74
CA LEU A 237 -7.10 8.88 2.51
C LEU A 237 -6.38 10.21 2.22
N GLU A 238 -7.14 11.31 2.14
CA GLU A 238 -6.60 12.63 1.81
C GLU A 238 -5.53 13.10 2.81
N ILE A 239 -5.77 12.89 4.10
CA ILE A 239 -4.78 13.20 5.15
C ILE A 239 -3.53 12.32 5.00
N SER A 240 -3.70 11.06 4.60
CA SER A 240 -2.62 10.08 4.50
C SER A 240 -1.77 10.21 3.23
N LYS A 241 -2.28 10.83 2.17
CA LYS A 241 -1.53 11.10 0.92
C LYS A 241 -0.31 11.96 1.17
N MET A 242 -0.50 13.04 1.92
CA MET A 242 0.55 14.00 2.21
C MET A 242 0.54 14.39 3.70
N PRO A 243 1.10 13.53 4.58
CA PRO A 243 1.18 13.82 6.01
C PRO A 243 1.96 15.12 6.29
N PRO A 244 1.83 15.71 7.50
CA PRO A 244 2.66 16.83 7.92
C PRO A 244 4.15 16.51 7.80
N ASN A 245 4.98 17.51 7.49
CA ASN A 245 6.43 17.33 7.24
C ASN A 245 7.16 16.53 8.32
N ALA A 246 6.86 16.78 9.61
CA ALA A 246 7.48 16.04 10.71
C ALA A 246 7.13 14.55 10.68
N VAL A 247 5.92 14.19 10.24
CA VAL A 247 5.49 12.80 10.09
C VAL A 247 6.16 12.17 8.86
N ARG A 248 6.20 12.88 7.72
CA ARG A 248 6.87 12.40 6.50
C ARG A 248 8.34 12.08 6.77
N HIS A 249 9.06 13.02 7.37
CA HIS A 249 10.45 12.84 7.75
C HIS A 249 10.64 11.64 8.69
N GLY A 250 9.73 11.46 9.65
CA GLY A 250 9.74 10.29 10.53
C GLY A 250 9.54 8.97 9.79
N LEU A 251 8.57 8.91 8.86
CA LEU A 251 8.29 7.73 8.04
C LEU A 251 9.46 7.39 7.09
N GLU A 252 10.08 8.40 6.49
CA GLU A 252 11.27 8.28 5.63
C GLU A 252 12.47 7.74 6.41
N THR A 253 12.71 8.30 7.60
CA THR A 253 13.88 7.97 8.44
C THR A 253 13.76 6.58 9.05
N HIS A 254 12.60 6.28 9.64
CA HIS A 254 12.43 5.11 10.51
C HIS A 254 11.81 3.93 9.77
N GLY A 255 11.05 4.16 8.70
CA GLY A 255 10.45 3.10 7.86
C GLY A 255 9.78 2.01 8.68
N ARG A 256 10.26 0.76 8.53
CA ARG A 256 9.75 -0.42 9.26
C ARG A 256 9.65 -0.23 10.77
N ASP A 257 10.50 0.61 11.37
CA ASP A 257 10.51 0.79 12.82
C ASP A 257 9.25 1.53 13.31
N CYS A 258 8.58 2.28 12.42
CA CYS A 258 7.27 2.87 12.68
C CYS A 258 6.20 1.82 12.95
N SER A 259 6.39 0.60 12.40
CA SER A 259 5.45 -0.50 12.54
C SER A 259 5.58 -1.21 13.90
N PHE A 260 6.63 -0.93 14.68
CA PHE A 260 6.75 -1.47 16.03
C PHE A 260 5.66 -0.92 16.93
N ARG A 261 5.17 -1.79 17.82
CA ARG A 261 4.21 -1.39 18.85
C ARG A 261 4.83 -0.32 19.73
N ILE A 262 4.09 0.75 20.02
CA ILE A 262 4.59 1.83 20.88
C ILE A 262 4.94 1.26 22.26
N GLY A 263 6.15 1.56 22.73
CA GLY A 263 6.72 0.98 23.95
C GLY A 263 7.47 -0.35 23.76
N LYS A 264 7.55 -0.89 22.54
CA LYS A 264 8.43 -2.00 22.14
C LYS A 264 9.34 -1.55 20.97
N GLY A 265 10.59 -1.96 20.94
CA GLY A 265 11.54 -1.64 19.84
C GLY A 265 12.34 -0.34 20.03
N PHE A 266 13.27 -0.09 19.11
CA PHE A 266 14.31 0.95 19.25
C PHE A 266 13.82 2.38 19.01
N LEU A 267 12.76 2.56 18.21
CA LEU A 267 12.19 3.88 17.90
C LEU A 267 11.48 4.53 19.10
N TRP A 268 10.86 3.72 19.95
CA TRP A 268 10.02 4.20 21.05
C TRP A 268 10.76 4.23 22.41
N THR A 269 12.07 4.50 22.37
CA THR A 269 12.89 4.69 23.58
C THR A 269 12.61 6.03 24.23
N HIS A 270 12.99 6.19 25.51
CA HIS A 270 12.83 7.45 26.25
C HIS A 270 13.45 8.65 25.53
N GLU A 271 14.58 8.46 24.85
CA GLU A 271 15.29 9.53 24.12
C GLU A 271 14.53 9.99 22.87
N SER A 272 13.95 9.06 22.11
CA SER A 272 13.20 9.37 20.89
C SER A 272 11.73 9.71 21.17
N TRP A 273 11.22 9.45 22.38
CA TRP A 273 9.81 9.58 22.73
C TRP A 273 9.22 10.97 22.44
N GLU A 274 9.88 12.05 22.89
CA GLU A 274 9.43 13.41 22.63
C GLU A 274 9.89 13.94 21.27
N LYS A 275 11.07 13.50 20.79
CA LYS A 275 11.59 13.90 19.47
C LYS A 275 10.65 13.47 18.35
N GLU A 276 10.15 12.24 18.42
CA GLU A 276 9.29 11.62 17.41
C GLU A 276 7.79 11.74 17.77
N ARG A 277 7.42 12.72 18.61
CA ARG A 277 6.04 12.86 19.12
C ARG A 277 5.01 12.95 18.00
N ALA A 278 5.27 13.74 16.96
CA ALA A 278 4.33 13.90 15.84
C ALA A 278 4.10 12.57 15.10
N LEU A 279 5.19 11.82 14.82
CA LEU A 279 5.13 10.50 14.21
C LEU A 279 4.42 9.50 15.13
N ARG A 280 4.77 9.47 16.41
CA ARG A 280 4.11 8.62 17.40
C ARG A 280 2.62 8.88 17.43
N GLU A 281 2.22 10.12 17.63
CA GLU A 281 0.81 10.52 17.68
C GLU A 281 0.09 10.18 16.37
N TRP A 282 0.78 10.27 15.22
CA TRP A 282 0.26 9.84 13.92
C TRP A 282 -0.01 8.34 13.84
N VAL A 283 0.99 7.49 14.07
CA VAL A 283 0.82 6.03 14.01
C VAL A 283 -0.07 5.49 15.13
N SER A 284 -0.16 6.21 16.26
CA SER A 284 -1.06 5.92 17.39
C SER A 284 -2.51 6.28 17.13
N ARG A 285 -2.86 6.99 16.04
CA ARG A 285 -4.25 7.44 15.80
C ARG A 285 -5.26 6.28 15.87
N VAL A 286 -4.77 5.06 15.69
CA VAL A 286 -5.52 3.79 15.70
C VAL A 286 -5.69 3.15 17.08
N GLU A 287 -5.00 3.61 18.13
CA GLU A 287 -5.32 3.20 19.50
C GLU A 287 -6.53 3.93 20.08
N ARG A 288 -7.21 4.77 19.28
CA ARG A 288 -8.59 5.18 19.59
C ARG A 288 -9.54 4.13 19.04
N PRO A 289 -9.97 3.12 19.83
CA PRO A 289 -11.24 2.50 19.49
C PRO A 289 -12.27 3.62 19.39
N LYS A 290 -13.14 3.55 18.38
CA LYS A 290 -14.42 4.27 18.32
C LYS A 290 -15.33 3.81 19.48
N PHE A 291 -14.87 3.97 20.71
CA PHE A 291 -15.67 4.01 21.93
C PHE A 291 -15.47 5.40 22.55
N MET A 292 -15.83 6.44 21.80
CA MET A 292 -16.48 7.56 22.47
C MET A 292 -17.81 7.04 23.01
N LYS A 293 -17.78 6.49 24.23
CA LYS A 293 -18.97 6.52 25.06
C LYS A 293 -19.38 8.00 25.15
N PRO A 294 -20.66 8.35 24.91
CA PRO A 294 -21.13 9.67 25.26
C PRO A 294 -20.78 9.92 26.72
N ILE A 295 -20.15 11.07 26.98
CA ILE A 295 -20.00 11.56 28.34
C ILE A 295 -21.41 11.89 28.81
N SER A 296 -22.04 10.93 29.47
CA SER A 296 -23.18 11.17 30.35
C SER A 296 -22.80 10.58 31.71
N ARG A 297 -22.36 11.48 32.58
CA ARG A 297 -22.23 11.24 34.03
C ARG A 297 -23.63 11.24 34.68
N PRO A 298 -23.72 10.79 35.94
CA PRO A 298 -24.63 9.72 36.40
C PRO A 298 -26.06 10.21 36.61
N SER A 299 -27.03 9.32 36.37
CA SER A 299 -28.29 9.35 37.12
C SER A 299 -28.28 8.15 38.04
N GLU A 300 -28.30 8.45 39.34
CA GLU A 300 -28.76 7.55 40.40
C GLU A 300 -30.12 6.94 40.05
N ASP A 301 -30.42 5.83 40.73
CA ASP A 301 -31.73 5.24 40.93
C ASP A 301 -32.14 3.99 40.10
N LEU A 302 -32.19 2.87 40.85
CA LEU A 302 -33.09 1.69 40.79
C LEU A 302 -32.54 0.38 40.19
N PRO A 303 -33.08 -0.80 40.59
CA PRO A 303 -32.91 -1.44 41.90
C PRO A 303 -32.37 -2.88 41.76
N THR A 304 -31.75 -3.40 42.81
CA THR A 304 -31.26 -4.79 42.89
C THR A 304 -32.42 -5.80 42.85
N PRO A 305 -32.43 -6.80 41.94
CA PRO A 305 -33.35 -7.92 42.06
C PRO A 305 -32.81 -8.92 43.09
N SER A 306 -33.58 -9.09 44.17
CA SER A 306 -33.43 -10.19 45.09
C SER A 306 -33.81 -11.51 44.40
N PHE A 307 -32.95 -12.52 44.51
CA PHE A 307 -33.34 -13.91 44.24
C PHE A 307 -33.31 -14.66 45.56
N SER A 308 -34.50 -14.99 46.05
CA SER A 308 -34.74 -16.00 47.07
C SER A 308 -35.54 -17.12 46.43
N ARG A 309 -34.94 -18.31 46.35
CA ARG A 309 -35.51 -19.60 46.76
C ARG A 309 -34.44 -20.68 46.63
#